data_AF-Q0WFR1-F1
#
_entry.id   AF-Q0WFR1-F1
#
_cell.length_a   1.000
_cell.length_b   1.000
_cell.length_c   1.000
_cell.angle_alpha   90.00
_cell.angle_beta   90.00
_cell.angle_gamma   90.00
#
_symmetry.space_group_name_H-M   'P 1'
#
loop_
_entity.id
_entity.type
_entity.pdbx_description
1 polymer ?
#
loop_
_entity_poly.entity_id
_entity_poly.type
_entity_poly.pdbx_seq_one_letter_code
_entity_poly.pdbx_strand_id
1 'polypeptide(L)'
;MKKSVKLSVAIFYLFLCIPVFSLPIFNESLPADNPTQEAALLVQKLITSEDSEKSEIFKQFKNLLDENPENINVRKMYINSLLADRYYAEGLQELEILNKKHFTRTDLLTECMVKERLGKRDDECYRQVIHLSEQQQSIDSDYLTALFFANDKRFEPLKNRLIKEGVFKESDLLIFTLSKETMLREFYP
;
A
#
# COMPACT_ATOMS: atom_id res chain seq x y z
N MET A 1 -1.74 -76.90 -12.32
CA MET A 1 -2.03 -75.52 -12.78
C MET A 1 -2.57 -74.69 -11.63
N LYS A 2 -2.30 -73.38 -11.65
CA LYS A 2 -2.57 -72.34 -10.62
C LYS A 2 -1.56 -72.24 -9.47
N LYS A 3 -0.60 -71.34 -9.72
CA LYS A 3 0.31 -70.69 -8.76
C LYS A 3 -0.51 -69.88 -7.75
N SER A 4 -0.26 -70.09 -6.46
CA SER A 4 -0.67 -69.21 -5.37
C SER A 4 0.52 -68.34 -4.97
N VAL A 5 0.64 -67.18 -5.62
CA VAL A 5 1.55 -66.12 -5.17
C VAL A 5 0.89 -65.44 -3.97
N LYS A 6 1.27 -65.85 -2.76
CA LYS A 6 1.06 -65.02 -1.56
C LYS A 6 2.21 -64.01 -1.50
N LEU A 7 2.06 -62.89 -2.22
CA LEU A 7 2.92 -61.72 -2.03
C LEU A 7 2.44 -61.01 -0.77
N SER A 8 2.93 -61.49 0.37
CA SER A 8 2.82 -60.81 1.66
C SER A 8 3.89 -59.74 1.74
N VAL A 9 3.58 -58.70 2.51
CA VAL A 9 4.39 -57.52 2.80
C VAL A 9 4.29 -56.46 1.70
N ALA A 10 3.23 -55.66 1.90
CA ALA A 10 3.05 -54.33 1.39
C ALA A 10 4.40 -53.59 1.35
N ILE A 11 4.73 -53.17 0.14
CA ILE A 11 5.67 -52.11 -0.20
C ILE A 11 5.27 -50.88 0.63
N PHE A 12 5.95 -50.71 1.76
CA PHE A 12 5.85 -49.54 2.60
C PHE A 12 7.26 -48.98 2.72
N TYR A 13 7.39 -47.68 2.44
CA TYR A 13 8.61 -46.88 2.51
C TYR A 13 9.59 -47.01 1.34
N LEU A 14 9.14 -46.61 0.14
CA LEU A 14 10.03 -45.84 -0.72
C LEU A 14 9.23 -45.02 -1.72
N PHE A 15 8.66 -43.88 -1.31
CA PHE A 15 8.41 -42.76 -2.21
C PHE A 15 8.12 -41.50 -1.39
N LEU A 16 9.04 -40.54 -1.55
CA LEU A 16 8.86 -39.10 -1.42
C LEU A 16 8.60 -38.53 -0.03
N CYS A 17 9.71 -38.25 0.65
CA CYS A 17 9.89 -36.92 1.23
C CYS A 17 9.54 -35.87 0.16
N ILE A 18 8.31 -35.35 0.19
CA ILE A 18 8.01 -34.08 -0.45
C ILE A 18 8.39 -33.04 0.61
N PRO A 19 9.54 -32.34 0.50
CA PRO A 19 9.63 -31.06 1.16
C PRO A 19 8.51 -30.24 0.53
N VAL A 20 7.50 -29.91 1.33
CA VAL A 20 6.53 -28.89 0.95
C VAL A 20 7.35 -27.64 0.74
N PHE A 21 7.62 -27.37 -0.53
CA PHE A 21 8.15 -26.12 -1.01
C PHE A 21 7.21 -25.03 -0.47
N SER A 22 7.60 -24.45 0.64
CA SER A 22 7.16 -23.11 1.01
C SER A 22 7.95 -22.20 0.09
N LEU A 23 7.53 -22.12 -1.17
CA LEU A 23 7.91 -21.00 -2.03
C LEU A 23 7.21 -19.80 -1.39
N PRO A 24 7.93 -18.83 -0.80
CA PRO A 24 7.31 -17.54 -0.67
C PRO A 24 7.07 -17.11 -2.13
N ILE A 25 5.81 -16.92 -2.50
CA ILE A 25 5.46 -16.20 -3.72
C ILE A 25 5.81 -14.73 -3.41
N PHE A 26 7.12 -14.44 -3.34
CA PHE A 26 7.61 -13.14 -3.70
C PHE A 26 7.39 -13.06 -5.20
N ASN A 27 6.39 -12.26 -5.57
CA ASN A 27 6.23 -11.73 -6.90
C ASN A 27 7.63 -11.40 -7.45
N GLU A 28 8.00 -11.92 -8.61
CA GLU A 28 9.23 -11.54 -9.31
C GLU A 28 9.20 -10.03 -9.55
N SER A 29 9.71 -9.25 -8.59
CA SER A 29 10.13 -7.89 -8.85
C SER A 29 11.40 -8.00 -9.66
N LEU A 30 11.45 -7.33 -10.81
CA LEU A 30 12.68 -6.89 -11.45
C LEU A 30 13.73 -6.58 -10.37
N PRO A 31 15.01 -7.00 -10.53
CA PRO A 31 16.01 -6.74 -9.51
C PRO A 31 15.98 -5.25 -9.18
N ALA A 32 15.57 -4.93 -7.96
CA ALA A 32 15.48 -3.55 -7.50
C ALA A 32 16.84 -2.91 -7.74
N ASP A 33 16.87 -1.73 -8.36
CA ASP A 33 18.12 -0.99 -8.53
C ASP A 33 18.79 -0.77 -7.17
N ASN A 34 20.11 -0.59 -7.16
CA ASN A 34 20.87 -0.49 -5.92
C ASN A 34 20.30 0.59 -4.96
N PRO A 35 19.92 1.81 -5.42
CA PRO A 35 19.25 2.78 -4.56
C PRO A 35 17.93 2.28 -3.95
N THR A 36 17.09 1.59 -4.72
CA THR A 36 15.85 1.02 -4.19
C THR A 36 16.12 -0.04 -3.12
N GLN A 37 17.17 -0.85 -3.27
CA GLN A 37 17.57 -1.83 -2.25
C GLN A 37 18.08 -1.14 -0.98
N GLU A 38 18.88 -0.08 -1.12
CA GLU A 38 19.38 0.71 0.01
C GLU A 38 18.23 1.40 0.76
N ALA A 39 17.27 1.99 0.05
CA ALA A 39 16.06 2.55 0.63
C ALA A 39 15.27 1.50 1.42
N ALA A 40 15.12 0.28 0.88
CA ALA A 40 14.47 -0.81 1.59
C ALA A 40 15.19 -1.20 2.89
N LEU A 41 16.52 -1.17 2.93
CA LEU A 41 17.30 -1.37 4.16
C LEU A 41 17.08 -0.23 5.17
N LEU A 42 16.97 1.01 4.70
CA LEU A 42 16.65 2.15 5.58
C LEU A 42 15.25 2.03 6.18
N VAL A 43 14.25 1.59 5.41
CA VAL A 43 12.90 1.28 5.93
C VAL A 43 12.97 0.22 7.03
N GLN A 44 13.72 -0.87 6.82
CA GLN A 44 13.89 -1.91 7.83
C GLN A 44 14.51 -1.38 9.12
N LYS A 45 15.55 -0.53 8.99
CA LYS A 45 16.18 0.12 10.15
C LYS A 45 15.19 1.00 10.92
N LEU A 46 14.40 1.83 10.23
CA LEU A 46 13.38 2.69 10.87
C LEU A 46 12.39 1.91 11.72
N ILE A 47 11.96 0.72 11.25
CA ILE A 47 11.01 -0.13 11.97
C ILE A 47 11.61 -0.67 13.27
N THR A 48 12.92 -0.94 13.31
CA THR A 48 13.60 -1.56 14.45
C THR A 48 14.30 -0.56 15.38
N SER A 49 14.44 0.69 14.96
CA SER A 49 15.18 1.73 15.68
C SER A 49 14.33 2.48 16.70
N GLU A 50 15.00 2.94 17.76
CA GLU A 50 14.41 3.89 18.71
C GLU A 50 14.25 5.28 18.08
N ASP A 51 13.34 6.10 18.61
CA ASP A 51 13.06 7.45 18.08
C ASP A 51 14.31 8.35 18.03
N SER A 52 15.27 8.13 18.94
CA SER A 52 16.55 8.85 19.00
C SER A 52 17.45 8.57 17.79
N GLU A 53 17.32 7.40 17.15
CA GLU A 53 18.13 6.97 16.02
C GLU A 53 17.49 7.32 14.66
N LYS A 54 16.16 7.44 14.62
CA LYS A 54 15.40 7.66 13.38
C LYS A 54 15.82 8.92 12.62
N SER A 55 16.21 9.98 13.33
CA SER A 55 16.64 11.23 12.69
C SER A 55 17.83 11.03 11.74
N GLU A 56 18.82 10.22 12.12
CA GLU A 56 19.97 9.95 11.25
C GLU A 56 19.60 9.02 10.09
N ILE A 57 18.65 8.10 10.29
CA ILE A 57 18.16 7.23 9.22
C ILE A 57 17.37 8.04 8.18
N PHE A 58 16.52 8.98 8.60
CA PHE A 58 15.84 9.90 7.67
C PHE A 58 16.83 10.77 6.90
N LYS A 59 17.91 11.22 7.53
CA LYS A 59 19.00 11.94 6.83
C LYS A 59 19.68 11.07 5.78
N GLN A 60 19.98 9.80 6.08
CA GLN A 60 20.50 8.86 5.08
C GLN A 60 19.52 8.67 3.91
N PHE A 61 18.23 8.57 4.22
CA PHE A 61 17.17 8.46 3.22
C PHE A 61 17.13 9.70 2.31
N LYS A 62 17.20 10.88 2.90
CA LYS A 62 17.21 12.14 2.17
C LYS A 62 18.43 12.26 1.26
N ASN A 63 19.62 11.91 1.75
CA ASN A 63 20.84 11.87 0.94
C ASN A 63 20.70 10.92 -0.25
N LEU A 64 20.18 9.71 -0.01
CA LEU A 64 19.95 8.71 -1.06
C LEU A 64 18.98 9.23 -2.14
N LEU A 65 17.92 9.93 -1.73
CA LEU A 65 16.97 10.56 -2.64
C LEU A 65 17.59 11.73 -3.41
N ASP A 66 18.43 12.54 -2.76
CA ASP A 66 19.10 13.68 -3.39
C ASP A 66 20.14 13.23 -4.42
N GLU A 67 20.81 12.10 -4.19
CA GLU A 67 21.70 11.44 -5.15
C GLU A 67 20.94 10.76 -6.30
N ASN A 68 19.68 10.38 -6.08
CA ASN A 68 18.85 9.64 -7.03
C ASN A 68 17.46 10.31 -7.22
N PRO A 69 17.38 11.57 -7.66
CA PRO A 69 16.18 12.40 -7.56
C PRO A 69 14.98 11.92 -8.40
N GLU A 70 15.26 11.18 -9.48
CA GLU A 70 14.25 10.60 -10.38
C GLU A 70 13.84 9.17 -9.97
N ASN A 71 14.43 8.60 -8.91
CA ASN A 71 14.07 7.27 -8.45
C ASN A 71 12.74 7.31 -7.67
N ILE A 72 11.66 6.96 -8.37
CA ILE A 72 10.29 6.96 -7.84
C ILE A 72 10.15 6.01 -6.65
N ASN A 73 10.80 4.84 -6.70
CA ASN A 73 10.67 3.84 -5.65
C ASN A 73 11.30 4.33 -4.34
N VAL A 74 12.51 4.90 -4.42
CA VAL A 74 13.16 5.56 -3.28
C VAL A 74 12.26 6.66 -2.73
N ARG A 75 11.74 7.55 -3.59
CA ARG A 75 10.83 8.63 -3.17
C ARG A 75 9.58 8.11 -2.46
N LYS A 76 8.93 7.08 -2.99
CA LYS A 76 7.72 6.48 -2.38
C LYS A 76 8.02 5.85 -1.03
N MET A 77 9.13 5.12 -0.90
CA MET A 77 9.55 4.56 0.38
C MET A 77 9.87 5.67 1.41
N TYR A 78 10.48 6.78 0.96
CA TYR A 78 10.75 7.94 1.83
C TYR A 78 9.46 8.56 2.34
N ILE A 79 8.53 8.88 1.43
CA ILE A 79 7.20 9.42 1.75
C ILE A 79 6.50 8.53 2.76
N ASN A 80 6.38 7.22 2.48
CA ASN A 80 5.67 6.30 3.37
C ASN A 80 6.31 6.24 4.75
N SER A 81 7.65 6.30 4.82
CA SER A 81 8.38 6.33 6.09
C SER A 81 8.13 7.62 6.87
N LEU A 82 8.14 8.77 6.19
CA LEU A 82 7.82 10.07 6.80
C LEU A 82 6.40 10.09 7.35
N LEU A 83 5.42 9.61 6.58
CA LEU A 83 4.02 9.57 7.00
C LEU A 83 3.80 8.61 8.17
N ALA A 84 4.46 7.45 8.16
CA ALA A 84 4.39 6.48 9.25
C ALA A 84 4.98 7.04 10.57
N ASP A 85 6.04 7.85 10.49
CA ASP A 85 6.69 8.47 11.65
C ASP A 85 6.21 9.91 11.92
N ARG A 86 5.03 10.27 11.40
CA ARG A 86 4.31 11.52 11.67
C ARG A 86 4.97 12.81 11.15
N TYR A 87 5.96 12.71 10.26
CA TYR A 87 6.54 13.84 9.53
C TYR A 87 5.62 14.28 8.36
N TYR A 88 4.35 14.53 8.64
CA TYR A 88 3.33 14.78 7.60
C TYR A 88 3.64 15.97 6.71
N ALA A 89 4.19 17.05 7.27
CA ALA A 89 4.51 18.24 6.49
C ALA A 89 5.61 17.96 5.45
N GLU A 90 6.62 17.18 5.81
CA GLU A 90 7.69 16.78 4.91
C GLU A 90 7.23 15.71 3.92
N GLY A 91 6.47 14.71 4.40
CA GLY A 91 5.86 13.70 3.53
C GLY A 91 4.95 14.31 2.48
N LEU A 92 4.18 15.37 2.83
CA LEU A 92 3.37 16.13 1.89
C LEU A 92 4.22 16.85 0.83
N GLN A 93 5.33 17.48 1.21
CA GLN A 93 6.22 18.14 0.25
C GLN A 93 6.77 17.14 -0.78
N GLU A 94 7.21 15.97 -0.32
CA GLU A 94 7.75 14.93 -1.20
C GLU A 94 6.64 14.29 -2.07
N LEU A 95 5.40 14.16 -1.56
CA LEU A 95 4.22 13.78 -2.34
C LEU A 95 3.89 14.78 -3.45
N GLU A 96 3.91 16.07 -3.16
CA GLU A 96 3.65 17.11 -4.17
C GLU A 96 4.73 17.11 -5.26
N ILE A 97 5.98 16.80 -4.92
CA ILE A 97 7.05 16.60 -5.91
C ILE A 97 6.78 15.34 -6.74
N LEU A 98 6.41 14.24 -6.09
CA LEU A 98 6.07 12.99 -6.78
C LEU A 98 4.92 13.21 -7.77
N ASN A 99 3.80 13.78 -7.33
CA ASN A 99 2.60 13.96 -8.16
C ASN A 99 2.80 14.96 -9.32
N LYS A 100 3.74 15.92 -9.20
CA LYS A 100 4.12 16.79 -10.33
C LYS A 100 4.79 16.02 -11.48
N LYS A 101 5.53 14.95 -11.19
CA LYS A 101 6.31 14.18 -12.18
C LYS A 101 5.64 12.85 -12.56
N HIS A 102 5.07 12.18 -11.57
CA HIS A 102 4.52 10.83 -11.64
C HIS A 102 3.16 10.83 -10.95
N PHE A 103 2.16 11.16 -11.75
CA PHE A 103 0.81 11.35 -11.29
C PHE A 103 0.06 10.02 -11.30
N THR A 104 -0.10 9.40 -10.13
CA THR A 104 -1.03 8.29 -9.97
C THR A 104 -2.21 8.71 -9.12
N ARG A 105 -3.33 8.06 -9.34
CA ARG A 105 -4.57 8.34 -8.60
C ARG A 105 -4.40 8.06 -7.09
N THR A 106 -3.71 6.99 -6.72
CA THR A 106 -3.48 6.61 -5.32
C THR A 106 -2.52 7.60 -4.63
N ASP A 107 -1.46 8.02 -5.33
CA ASP A 107 -0.53 9.03 -4.80
C ASP A 107 -1.24 10.38 -4.63
N LEU A 108 -2.16 10.75 -5.54
CA LEU A 108 -3.00 11.95 -5.40
C LEU A 108 -3.98 11.83 -4.22
N LEU A 109 -4.66 10.69 -4.06
CA LEU A 109 -5.56 10.49 -2.92
C LEU A 109 -4.83 10.62 -1.59
N THR A 110 -3.62 10.06 -1.50
CA THR A 110 -2.73 10.20 -0.34
C THR A 110 -2.42 11.67 -0.07
N GLU A 111 -2.06 12.43 -1.10
CA GLU A 111 -1.83 13.88 -0.98
C GLU A 111 -3.07 14.62 -0.44
N CYS A 112 -4.26 14.35 -0.99
CA CYS A 112 -5.50 14.97 -0.52
C CYS A 112 -5.76 14.69 0.97
N MET A 113 -5.60 13.43 1.39
CA MET A 113 -5.84 13.02 2.78
C MET A 113 -4.81 13.60 3.74
N VAL A 114 -3.53 13.64 3.37
CA VAL A 114 -2.47 14.25 4.19
C VAL A 114 -2.68 15.77 4.30
N LYS A 115 -3.11 16.45 3.22
CA LYS A 115 -3.52 17.86 3.27
C LYS A 115 -4.66 18.08 4.24
N GLU A 116 -5.72 17.26 4.19
CA GLU A 116 -6.85 17.37 5.13
C GLU A 116 -6.41 17.07 6.58
N ARG A 117 -5.54 16.08 6.80
CA ARG A 117 -4.96 15.76 8.13
C ARG A 117 -4.18 16.93 8.75
N LEU A 118 -3.61 17.79 7.91
CA LEU A 118 -2.92 19.03 8.28
C LEU A 118 -3.84 20.26 8.35
N GLY A 119 -5.16 20.07 8.24
CA GLY A 119 -6.15 21.15 8.27
C GLY A 119 -6.25 21.97 6.98
N LYS A 120 -5.67 21.48 5.88
CA LYS A 120 -5.64 22.14 4.57
C LYS A 120 -6.53 21.41 3.56
N ARG A 121 -7.78 21.14 3.95
CA ARG A 121 -8.76 20.44 3.11
C ARG A 121 -8.86 21.09 1.73
N ASP A 122 -8.84 20.26 0.68
CA ASP A 122 -8.95 20.65 -0.72
C ASP A 122 -10.00 19.75 -1.41
N ASP A 123 -11.22 20.27 -1.59
CA ASP A 123 -12.31 19.51 -2.20
C ASP A 123 -12.03 19.20 -3.69
N GLU A 124 -11.28 20.04 -4.38
CA GLU A 124 -10.96 19.84 -5.79
C GLU A 124 -9.97 18.67 -5.96
N CYS A 125 -9.04 18.51 -5.01
CA CYS A 125 -8.14 17.35 -4.97
C CYS A 125 -8.91 16.02 -5.02
N TYR A 126 -9.95 15.86 -4.17
CA TYR A 126 -10.77 14.64 -4.20
C TYR A 126 -11.59 14.48 -5.48
N ARG A 127 -12.07 15.58 -6.07
CA ARG A 127 -12.76 15.55 -7.37
C ARG A 127 -11.85 15.09 -8.50
N GLN A 128 -10.58 15.47 -8.47
CA GLN A 128 -9.59 15.00 -9.43
C GLN A 128 -9.34 13.50 -9.28
N VAL A 129 -9.24 12.98 -8.05
CA VAL A 129 -9.14 11.53 -7.80
C VAL A 129 -10.34 10.77 -8.37
N ILE A 130 -11.55 11.28 -8.16
CA ILE A 130 -12.80 10.74 -8.74
C ILE A 130 -12.70 10.71 -10.26
N HIS A 131 -12.35 11.83 -10.89
CA HIS A 131 -12.25 11.93 -12.36
C HIS A 131 -11.25 10.91 -12.93
N LEU A 132 -10.09 10.76 -12.32
CA LEU A 132 -9.07 9.80 -12.75
C LEU A 132 -9.53 8.35 -12.57
N SER A 133 -10.22 8.05 -11.46
CA SER A 133 -10.83 6.73 -11.23
C SER A 133 -11.78 6.36 -12.37
N GLU A 134 -12.63 7.30 -12.78
CA GLU A 134 -13.61 7.11 -13.84
C GLU A 134 -12.95 6.94 -15.21
N GLN A 135 -11.95 7.76 -15.54
CA GLN A 135 -11.17 7.64 -16.77
C GLN A 135 -10.46 6.28 -16.87
N GLN A 136 -9.95 5.78 -15.75
CA GLN A 136 -9.25 4.50 -15.65
C GLN A 136 -10.19 3.32 -15.41
N GLN A 137 -11.50 3.56 -15.33
CA GLN A 137 -12.53 2.55 -15.01
C GLN A 137 -12.22 1.74 -13.74
N SER A 138 -11.53 2.37 -12.78
CA SER A 138 -11.06 1.73 -11.55
C SER A 138 -12.05 1.98 -10.42
N ILE A 139 -12.89 0.98 -10.12
CA ILE A 139 -13.89 1.02 -9.05
C ILE A 139 -13.37 0.19 -7.88
N ASP A 140 -12.58 0.80 -7.01
CA ASP A 140 -11.94 0.18 -5.86
C ASP A 140 -12.08 1.03 -4.59
N SER A 141 -11.34 0.68 -3.53
CA SER A 141 -11.35 1.38 -2.24
C SER A 141 -10.94 2.84 -2.35
N ASP A 142 -9.98 3.18 -3.21
CA ASP A 142 -9.52 4.56 -3.39
C ASP A 142 -10.62 5.42 -4.02
N TYR A 143 -11.36 4.86 -4.98
CA TYR A 143 -12.50 5.56 -5.58
C TYR A 143 -13.62 5.79 -4.57
N LEU A 144 -13.96 4.77 -3.77
CA LEU A 144 -14.92 4.90 -2.68
C LEU A 144 -14.47 5.93 -1.64
N THR A 145 -13.17 5.95 -1.32
CA THR A 145 -12.58 6.91 -0.38
C THR A 145 -12.70 8.33 -0.92
N ALA A 146 -12.37 8.57 -2.18
CA ALA A 146 -12.51 9.88 -2.79
C ALA A 146 -13.98 10.37 -2.80
N LEU A 147 -14.94 9.51 -3.14
CA LEU A 147 -16.37 9.83 -3.08
C LEU A 147 -16.81 10.17 -1.64
N PHE A 148 -16.37 9.39 -0.65
CA PHE A 148 -16.68 9.63 0.75
C PHE A 148 -16.16 11.01 1.21
N PHE A 149 -14.87 11.29 0.99
CA PHE A 149 -14.25 12.55 1.39
C PHE A 149 -14.84 13.77 0.67
N ALA A 150 -15.22 13.62 -0.61
CA ALA A 150 -15.90 14.64 -1.40
C ALA A 150 -17.37 14.89 -1.02
N ASN A 151 -17.95 14.12 -0.09
CA ASN A 151 -19.39 14.12 0.19
C ASN A 151 -20.23 13.84 -1.08
N ASP A 152 -19.72 13.01 -1.97
CA ASP A 152 -20.42 12.72 -3.22
C ASP A 152 -21.63 11.83 -2.96
N LYS A 153 -22.81 12.25 -3.44
CA LYS A 153 -24.08 11.53 -3.29
C LYS A 153 -24.05 10.08 -3.83
N ARG A 154 -23.09 9.76 -4.70
CA ARG A 154 -22.92 8.43 -5.28
C ARG A 154 -22.28 7.43 -4.32
N PHE A 155 -21.61 7.91 -3.26
CA PHE A 155 -20.88 7.06 -2.33
C PHE A 155 -21.74 5.93 -1.74
N GLU A 156 -22.81 6.26 -1.01
CA GLU A 156 -23.64 5.27 -0.31
C GLU A 156 -24.31 4.27 -1.27
N PRO A 157 -24.98 4.70 -2.37
CA PRO A 157 -25.56 3.77 -3.33
C PRO A 157 -24.53 2.84 -3.96
N LEU A 158 -23.34 3.35 -4.30
CA LEU A 158 -22.28 2.56 -4.91
C LEU A 158 -21.70 1.54 -3.92
N LYS A 159 -21.36 1.97 -2.69
CA LYS A 159 -20.88 1.12 -1.61
C LYS A 159 -21.82 -0.07 -1.38
N ASN A 160 -23.11 0.21 -1.23
CA ASN A 160 -24.12 -0.83 -0.99
C ASN A 160 -24.28 -1.78 -2.18
N ARG A 161 -24.20 -1.26 -3.41
CA ARG A 161 -24.23 -2.09 -4.63
C ARG A 161 -23.03 -3.04 -4.68
N LEU A 162 -21.82 -2.54 -4.44
CA LEU A 162 -20.59 -3.36 -4.50
C LEU A 162 -20.56 -4.45 -3.42
N ILE A 163 -21.13 -4.20 -2.24
CA ILE A 163 -21.33 -5.23 -1.21
C ILE A 163 -22.31 -6.29 -1.70
N LYS A 164 -23.47 -5.87 -2.25
CA LYS A 164 -24.50 -6.78 -2.75
C LYS A 164 -24.00 -7.65 -3.92
N GLU A 165 -23.16 -7.10 -4.78
CA GLU A 165 -22.55 -7.79 -5.92
C GLU A 165 -21.37 -8.70 -5.50
N GLY A 166 -20.96 -8.66 -4.22
CA GLY A 166 -19.87 -9.48 -3.69
C GLY A 166 -18.47 -8.99 -4.09
N VAL A 167 -18.33 -7.76 -4.58
CA VAL A 167 -17.04 -7.15 -4.91
C VAL A 167 -16.25 -6.84 -3.64
N PHE A 168 -16.94 -6.39 -2.59
CA PHE A 168 -16.39 -6.18 -1.26
C PHE A 168 -17.25 -6.89 -0.21
N LYS A 169 -16.64 -7.36 0.86
CA LYS A 169 -17.36 -7.73 2.08
C LYS A 169 -17.66 -6.46 2.88
N GLU A 170 -18.70 -6.51 3.70
CA GLU A 170 -19.02 -5.42 4.62
C GLU A 170 -17.83 -5.12 5.57
N SER A 171 -17.11 -6.16 6.00
CA SER A 171 -15.89 -6.04 6.80
C SER A 171 -14.79 -5.21 6.14
N ASP A 172 -14.70 -5.25 4.81
CA ASP A 172 -13.65 -4.56 4.04
C ASP A 172 -13.88 -3.04 4.03
N LEU A 173 -15.11 -2.61 4.32
CA LEU A 173 -15.58 -1.23 4.21
C LEU A 173 -15.98 -0.63 5.56
N LEU A 174 -15.68 -1.31 6.68
CA LEU A 174 -15.97 -0.83 8.04
C LEU A 174 -15.33 0.52 8.34
N ILE A 175 -14.20 0.84 7.72
CA ILE A 175 -13.52 2.12 7.87
C ILE A 175 -14.44 3.32 7.54
N PHE A 176 -15.42 3.13 6.64
CA PHE A 176 -16.38 4.15 6.27
C PHE A 176 -17.50 4.39 7.29
N THR A 177 -17.55 3.62 8.37
CA THR A 177 -18.44 3.90 9.52
C THR A 177 -17.88 5.00 10.42
N LEU A 178 -16.59 5.32 10.27
CA LEU A 178 -15.92 6.36 11.02
C LEU A 178 -16.25 7.75 10.46
N SER A 179 -16.09 8.78 11.30
CA SER A 179 -16.02 10.14 10.79
C SER A 179 -14.77 10.32 9.91
N LYS A 180 -14.79 11.27 8.97
CA LYS A 180 -13.61 11.60 8.14
C LYS A 180 -12.38 11.92 8.97
N GLU A 181 -12.55 12.69 10.03
CA GLU A 181 -11.47 13.04 10.94
C GLU A 181 -10.90 11.79 11.63
N THR A 182 -11.76 10.90 12.12
CA THR A 182 -11.33 9.64 12.75
C THR A 182 -10.62 8.76 11.73
N MET A 183 -11.17 8.59 10.52
CA MET A 183 -10.55 7.84 9.44
C MET A 183 -9.14 8.36 9.09
N LEU A 184 -8.98 9.69 8.99
CA LEU A 184 -7.66 10.30 8.75
C LEU A 184 -6.68 10.04 9.90
N ARG A 185 -7.14 10.02 11.15
CA ARG A 185 -6.29 9.67 12.30
C ARG A 185 -5.94 8.18 12.34
N GLU A 186 -6.78 7.30 11.80
CA GLU A 186 -6.43 5.87 11.67
C GLU A 186 -5.37 5.65 10.58
N PHE A 187 -5.50 6.33 9.44
CA PHE A 187 -4.51 6.23 8.35
C PHE A 187 -3.21 7.00 8.62
N TYR A 188 -3.31 8.13 9.32
CA TYR A 188 -2.21 9.03 9.64
C TYR A 188 -2.28 9.42 11.13
N PRO A 189 -1.85 8.51 12.04
CA PRO A 189 -2.03 8.65 13.49
C PRO A 189 -1.17 9.73 14.13
#